data_AF-A0AAD3CJC4-F1
#
_entry.id   AF-A0AAD3CJC4-F1
#
_cell.length_a   1.000
_cell.length_b   1.000
_cell.length_c   1.000
_cell.angle_alpha   90.00
_cell.angle_beta   90.00
_cell.angle_gamma   90.00
#
_symmetry.space_group_name_H-M   'P 1'
#
loop_
_entity.id
_entity.type
_entity.pdbx_description
1 polymer ?
#
loop_
_entity_poly.entity_id
_entity_poly.type
_entity_poly.pdbx_seq_one_letter_code
_entity_poly.pdbx_strand_id
1 'polypeptide(L)'
;MEDRKMSIINEDVAFSVVSSDSYEPGPLSSKTEKLSPLHHQPHNDNMHNQNEEDCRRKLRQSILWILKNCMQETGHPNTLAHLVRRIDTALFESSQDLNEYMDSHTLEARVRVVLDQMTSQQTELKTNCGRILAKLMNHTDAWIFNSPVDPQTLGINDYFDIVENPMDLGTIRSRLECDYYPDFNTFDRDINLTFNNCIRYNGVESPVSVIARNFLALYKRECEKSTRDSKKRRSSYTKSIQTSDGQTGANDRHIRTRQQRLLLLFHGAKCDAAYGQCRMFRNCHLSQQLWKHVEKCQISSCTTPHCRSSKSVLRHYKKCKGRDGCLICKPLAETLVCTTIS
;
A
#
# COMPACT_ATOMS: atom_id res chain seq x y z
N MET A 1 -10.68 -44.25 -39.79
CA MET A 1 -9.69 -44.81 -40.72
C MET A 1 -8.58 -43.79 -40.86
N GLU A 2 -7.36 -44.28 -40.72
CA GLU A 2 -6.09 -43.57 -40.84
C GLU A 2 -6.00 -42.79 -42.18
N ASP A 3 -5.10 -41.83 -42.46
CA ASP A 3 -3.65 -41.88 -42.22
C ASP A 3 -2.93 -40.59 -42.70
N ARG A 4 -1.70 -40.35 -42.19
CA ARG A 4 -0.52 -39.65 -42.76
C ARG A 4 -0.30 -38.11 -42.75
N LYS A 5 0.57 -37.71 -41.80
CA LYS A 5 1.98 -37.20 -41.93
C LYS A 5 2.38 -36.05 -42.89
N MET A 6 2.86 -34.97 -42.25
CA MET A 6 4.20 -34.32 -42.30
C MET A 6 4.83 -33.84 -43.63
N SER A 7 5.14 -32.53 -43.69
CA SER A 7 6.44 -32.01 -44.15
C SER A 7 6.72 -30.60 -43.59
N ILE A 8 7.95 -30.39 -43.08
CA ILE A 8 8.53 -29.10 -42.67
C ILE A 8 9.65 -28.79 -43.67
N ILE A 9 9.79 -27.52 -44.06
CA ILE A 9 10.90 -26.97 -44.86
C ILE A 9 11.72 -26.04 -43.96
N ASN A 10 13.05 -26.25 -43.98
CA ASN A 10 14.22 -25.34 -43.87
C ASN A 10 13.94 -23.81 -43.93
N GLU A 11 14.75 -22.86 -43.44
CA GLU A 11 16.19 -22.78 -43.14
C GLU A 11 16.49 -21.43 -42.42
N ASP A 12 17.61 -21.41 -41.69
CA ASP A 12 18.58 -20.36 -41.36
C ASP A 12 18.38 -18.88 -41.77
N VAL A 13 18.85 -17.96 -40.93
CA VAL A 13 20.08 -17.14 -41.17
C VAL A 13 20.46 -16.33 -39.92
N ALA A 14 21.73 -16.45 -39.54
CA ALA A 14 22.45 -15.60 -38.57
C ALA A 14 23.22 -14.46 -39.29
N PHE A 15 23.45 -13.34 -38.60
CA PHE A 15 24.71 -12.59 -38.76
C PHE A 15 25.04 -11.72 -37.55
N SER A 16 26.33 -11.69 -37.25
CA SER A 16 27.03 -11.09 -36.12
C SER A 16 27.69 -9.76 -36.49
N VAL A 17 28.50 -9.24 -35.54
CA VAL A 17 29.65 -8.31 -35.65
C VAL A 17 29.41 -6.99 -34.87
N VAL A 18 30.32 -6.31 -34.15
CA VAL A 18 31.54 -6.54 -33.30
C VAL A 18 31.86 -5.14 -32.69
N SER A 19 32.56 -5.10 -31.55
CA SER A 19 33.15 -3.99 -30.75
C SER A 19 34.02 -2.96 -31.54
N SER A 20 34.58 -1.83 -31.03
CA SER A 20 35.31 -1.53 -29.76
C SER A 20 35.83 -0.05 -29.70
N ASP A 21 36.22 0.42 -28.49
CA ASP A 21 37.31 1.39 -28.12
C ASP A 21 37.25 2.88 -28.55
N SER A 22 37.86 3.92 -27.92
CA SER A 22 38.51 4.21 -26.61
C SER A 22 38.97 5.71 -26.55
N TYR A 23 39.17 6.27 -25.34
CA TYR A 23 40.14 7.32 -24.86
C TYR A 23 40.04 8.86 -25.15
N GLU A 24 40.59 9.64 -24.17
CA GLU A 24 40.44 11.05 -23.73
C GLU A 24 41.38 12.15 -24.39
N PRO A 25 41.83 13.29 -23.74
CA PRO A 25 41.20 14.60 -23.36
C PRO A 25 41.97 15.94 -23.72
N GLY A 26 41.33 17.11 -23.51
CA GLY A 26 41.90 18.47 -23.18
C GLY A 26 42.43 19.38 -24.33
N PRO A 27 42.72 20.72 -24.16
CA PRO A 27 42.75 21.60 -22.97
C PRO A 27 42.19 23.09 -23.14
N LEU A 28 42.61 23.98 -22.23
CA LEU A 28 42.14 25.29 -21.69
C LEU A 28 42.23 26.63 -22.51
N SER A 29 41.54 27.66 -21.95
CA SER A 29 41.90 29.12 -21.81
C SER A 29 41.26 30.12 -22.81
N SER A 30 40.82 31.37 -22.55
CA SER A 30 40.89 32.34 -21.43
C SER A 30 39.93 33.55 -21.65
N LYS A 31 39.36 34.05 -20.53
CA LYS A 31 39.11 35.45 -20.07
C LYS A 31 38.59 36.55 -21.02
N THR A 32 37.50 37.21 -20.59
CA THR A 32 37.48 38.65 -20.21
C THR A 32 36.27 38.97 -19.31
N GLU A 33 36.52 39.73 -18.24
CA GLU A 33 35.58 40.24 -17.23
C GLU A 33 34.69 41.38 -17.76
N LYS A 34 33.46 41.52 -17.22
CA LYS A 34 32.99 42.77 -16.58
C LYS A 34 31.61 42.66 -15.91
N LEU A 35 31.58 43.13 -14.65
CA LEU A 35 30.51 43.77 -13.88
C LEU A 35 29.29 42.95 -13.41
N SER A 36 29.28 42.65 -12.10
CA SER A 36 28.13 42.18 -11.30
C SER A 36 27.10 43.29 -11.06
N PRO A 37 25.84 42.93 -10.79
CA PRO A 37 25.27 43.30 -9.49
C PRO A 37 24.44 42.18 -8.81
N LEU A 38 24.70 42.04 -7.49
CA LEU A 38 23.81 41.49 -6.45
C LEU A 38 23.25 40.07 -6.65
N HIS A 39 24.05 39.06 -6.27
CA HIS A 39 23.55 37.71 -6.03
C HIS A 39 23.22 37.54 -4.54
N HIS A 40 21.94 37.27 -4.25
CA HIS A 40 21.50 36.76 -2.95
C HIS A 40 22.32 35.51 -2.60
N GLN A 41 22.91 35.49 -1.41
CA GLN A 41 23.48 34.27 -0.85
C GLN A 41 22.35 33.22 -0.72
N PRO A 42 22.55 31.98 -1.17
CA PRO A 42 21.60 30.91 -0.91
C PRO A 42 21.73 30.52 0.57
N HIS A 43 20.77 30.96 1.39
CA HIS A 43 20.62 30.46 2.75
C HIS A 43 20.20 28.98 2.70
N ASN A 44 21.17 28.09 3.00
CA ASN A 44 21.13 26.87 3.80
C ASN A 44 19.80 26.07 4.00
N ASP A 45 18.93 25.93 3.00
CA ASP A 45 17.76 25.02 3.05
C ASP A 45 18.15 23.53 2.85
N ASN A 46 19.40 23.25 2.44
CA ASN A 46 19.83 21.91 2.03
C ASN A 46 20.27 20.99 3.18
N MET A 47 20.77 21.55 4.30
CA MET A 47 21.24 20.74 5.46
C MET A 47 20.11 20.19 6.34
N HIS A 48 18.95 20.85 6.38
CA HIS A 48 17.87 20.48 7.31
C HIS A 48 16.96 19.36 6.79
N ASN A 49 16.67 19.38 5.48
CA ASN A 49 15.92 18.30 4.82
C ASN A 49 16.74 16.98 4.81
N GLN A 50 18.07 17.10 4.76
CA GLN A 50 18.99 15.97 4.97
C GLN A 50 18.83 15.37 6.36
N ASN A 51 18.73 16.18 7.42
CA ASN A 51 18.68 15.70 8.80
C ASN A 51 17.41 14.91 9.15
N GLU A 52 16.26 15.29 8.57
CA GLU A 52 14.98 14.58 8.75
C GLU A 52 14.92 13.28 7.93
N GLU A 53 15.40 13.33 6.69
CA GLU A 53 15.53 12.15 5.85
C GLU A 53 16.58 11.18 6.41
N ASP A 54 17.62 11.69 7.06
CA ASP A 54 18.61 10.95 7.82
C ASP A 54 17.98 10.28 9.05
N CYS A 55 17.13 10.97 9.80
CA CYS A 55 16.44 10.41 10.96
C CYS A 55 15.50 9.26 10.56
N ARG A 56 14.71 9.44 9.50
CA ARG A 56 13.84 8.36 8.98
C ARG A 56 14.65 7.22 8.34
N ARG A 57 15.79 7.52 7.71
CA ARG A 57 16.71 6.51 7.20
C ARG A 57 17.30 5.69 8.35
N LYS A 58 17.70 6.32 9.45
CA LYS A 58 18.13 5.66 10.69
C LYS A 58 17.03 4.80 11.28
N LEU A 59 15.80 5.29 11.37
CA LEU A 59 14.64 4.50 11.83
C LEU A 59 14.43 3.24 10.97
N ARG A 60 14.44 3.38 9.64
CA ARG A 60 14.32 2.24 8.71
C ARG A 60 15.48 1.25 8.83
N GLN A 61 16.70 1.73 9.07
CA GLN A 61 17.85 0.88 9.36
C GLN A 61 17.67 0.11 10.67
N SER A 62 17.14 0.75 11.71
CA SER A 62 16.80 0.07 12.97
C SER A 62 15.71 -0.97 12.79
N ILE A 63 14.65 -0.68 12.02
CA ILE A 63 13.62 -1.68 11.67
C ILE A 63 14.23 -2.87 10.93
N LEU A 64 15.09 -2.60 9.94
CA LEU A 64 15.78 -3.67 9.19
C LEU A 64 16.66 -4.53 10.11
N TRP A 65 17.38 -3.91 11.04
CA TRP A 65 18.20 -4.63 12.02
C TRP A 65 17.34 -5.51 12.94
N ILE A 66 16.22 -4.99 13.45
CA ILE A 66 15.26 -5.76 14.25
C ILE A 66 14.74 -6.96 13.46
N LEU A 67 14.35 -6.77 12.20
CA LEU A 67 13.86 -7.84 11.34
C LEU A 67 14.91 -8.94 11.11
N LYS A 68 16.16 -8.58 10.83
CA LYS A 68 17.25 -9.56 10.63
C LYS A 68 17.49 -10.41 11.87
N ASN A 69 17.33 -9.83 13.07
CA ASN A 69 17.49 -10.57 14.32
C ASN A 69 16.27 -11.41 14.70
N CYS A 70 15.06 -11.02 14.27
CA CYS A 70 13.83 -11.76 14.53
C CYS A 70 13.58 -12.88 13.51
N MET A 71 13.97 -12.66 12.25
CA MET A 71 13.81 -13.58 11.14
C MET A 71 15.17 -14.18 10.81
N GLN A 72 15.52 -15.31 11.43
CA GLN A 72 16.77 -16.05 11.16
C GLN A 72 17.02 -16.12 9.64
N GLU A 73 18.03 -15.37 9.17
CA GLU A 73 18.64 -15.22 7.82
C GLU A 73 18.01 -15.84 6.55
N THR A 74 16.69 -16.00 6.46
CA THR A 74 16.02 -16.72 5.34
C THR A 74 15.25 -15.80 4.40
N GLY A 75 15.25 -14.49 4.64
CA GLY A 75 14.51 -13.51 3.85
C GLY A 75 15.31 -12.96 2.66
N HIS A 76 14.78 -13.12 1.44
CA HIS A 76 15.32 -12.45 0.24
C HIS A 76 15.40 -10.91 0.45
N PRO A 77 16.46 -10.21 0.01
CA PRO A 77 16.67 -8.78 0.29
C PRO A 77 15.50 -7.87 -0.11
N ASN A 78 14.86 -8.16 -1.24
CA ASN A 78 13.68 -7.43 -1.73
C ASN A 78 12.45 -7.60 -0.81
N THR A 79 12.30 -8.76 -0.17
CA THR A 79 11.22 -9.07 0.77
C THR A 79 11.39 -8.27 2.06
N LEU A 80 12.62 -8.19 2.59
CA LEU A 80 12.94 -7.38 3.77
C LEU A 80 12.70 -5.89 3.51
N ALA A 81 13.11 -5.37 2.35
CA ALA A 81 12.88 -3.97 2.01
C ALA A 81 11.39 -3.61 1.94
N HIS A 82 10.56 -4.53 1.42
CA HIS A 82 9.11 -4.35 1.38
C HIS A 82 8.49 -4.42 2.79
N LEU A 83 8.91 -5.36 3.63
CA LEU A 83 8.49 -5.48 5.03
C LEU A 83 8.84 -4.23 5.83
N VAL A 84 10.06 -3.71 5.71
CA VAL A 84 10.49 -2.45 6.35
C VAL A 84 9.55 -1.31 5.96
N ARG A 85 9.18 -1.18 4.69
CA ARG A 85 8.25 -0.13 4.22
C ARG A 85 6.85 -0.28 4.82
N ARG A 86 6.33 -1.50 4.90
CA ARG A 86 5.01 -1.77 5.51
C ARG A 86 5.02 -1.48 7.00
N ILE A 87 6.07 -1.91 7.71
CA ILE A 87 6.24 -1.65 9.14
C ILE A 87 6.42 -0.16 9.41
N ASP A 88 7.27 0.54 8.65
CA ASP A 88 7.43 2.00 8.71
C ASP A 88 6.08 2.72 8.58
N THR A 89 5.28 2.32 7.59
CA THR A 89 3.94 2.89 7.36
C THR A 89 2.99 2.58 8.51
N ALA A 90 2.95 1.34 9.01
CA ALA A 90 2.05 0.92 10.09
C ALA A 90 2.44 1.55 11.44
N LEU A 91 3.74 1.64 11.76
CA LEU A 91 4.24 2.35 12.94
C LEU A 91 3.83 3.82 12.90
N PHE A 92 3.93 4.44 11.74
CA PHE A 92 3.50 5.81 11.57
C PHE A 92 1.98 5.98 11.76
N GLU A 93 1.17 5.12 11.13
CA GLU A 93 -0.29 5.19 11.22
C GLU A 93 -0.82 4.90 12.63
N SER A 94 -0.09 4.09 13.40
CA SER A 94 -0.46 3.71 14.77
C SER A 94 0.04 4.66 15.86
N SER A 95 1.04 5.50 15.56
CA SER A 95 1.62 6.47 16.50
C SER A 95 0.71 7.69 16.71
N GLN A 96 0.68 8.22 17.93
CA GLN A 96 -0.09 9.41 18.31
C GLN A 96 0.55 10.67 17.72
N ASP A 97 1.87 10.77 17.80
CA ASP A 97 2.64 11.88 17.28
C ASP A 97 4.00 11.45 16.73
N LEU A 98 4.77 12.44 16.27
CA LEU A 98 6.08 12.19 15.69
C LEU A 98 7.13 11.78 16.73
N ASN A 99 7.01 12.22 17.98
CA ASN A 99 7.94 11.84 19.03
C ASN A 99 7.77 10.36 19.35
N GLU A 100 6.52 9.90 19.47
CA GLU A 100 6.23 8.48 19.59
C GLU A 100 6.78 7.74 18.37
N TYR A 101 6.41 8.12 17.14
CA TYR A 101 6.89 7.44 15.92
C TYR A 101 8.43 7.31 15.85
N MET A 102 9.17 8.37 16.21
CA MET A 102 10.63 8.40 16.16
C MET A 102 11.34 7.83 17.40
N ASP A 103 10.61 7.48 18.46
CA ASP A 103 11.21 7.00 19.71
C ASP A 103 11.91 5.64 19.52
N SER A 104 13.24 5.67 19.56
CA SER A 104 14.08 4.48 19.42
C SER A 104 13.96 3.52 20.61
N HIS A 105 13.61 3.99 21.80
CA HIS A 105 13.54 3.14 23.00
C HIS A 105 12.36 2.17 22.94
N THR A 106 11.23 2.58 22.34
CA THR A 106 10.03 1.74 22.20
C THR A 106 9.91 1.07 20.83
N LEU A 107 10.83 1.36 19.90
CA LEU A 107 10.73 0.91 18.50
C LEU A 107 10.62 -0.62 18.38
N GLU A 108 11.45 -1.37 19.10
CA GLU A 108 11.48 -2.83 19.00
C GLU A 108 10.15 -3.46 19.43
N ALA A 109 9.60 -3.02 20.57
CA ALA A 109 8.30 -3.47 21.06
C ALA A 109 7.18 -3.15 20.06
N ARG A 110 7.18 -1.94 19.48
CA ARG A 110 6.16 -1.54 18.51
C ARG A 110 6.29 -2.29 17.18
N VAL A 111 7.51 -2.56 16.70
CA VAL A 111 7.75 -3.41 15.52
C VAL A 111 7.19 -4.80 15.74
N ARG A 112 7.39 -5.41 16.91
CA ARG A 112 6.81 -6.73 17.24
C ARG A 112 5.28 -6.71 17.19
N VAL A 113 4.64 -5.69 17.78
CA VAL A 113 3.17 -5.54 17.73
C VAL A 113 2.67 -5.42 16.29
N VAL A 114 3.35 -4.64 15.44
CA VAL A 114 2.98 -4.50 14.03
C VAL A 114 3.14 -5.83 13.29
N LEU A 115 4.23 -6.57 13.51
CA LEU A 115 4.46 -7.87 12.90
C LEU A 115 3.39 -8.90 13.30
N ASP A 116 3.02 -8.93 14.57
CA ASP A 116 1.95 -9.80 15.08
C ASP A 116 0.58 -9.45 14.46
N GLN A 117 0.27 -8.15 14.35
CA GLN A 117 -0.93 -7.68 13.67
C GLN A 117 -0.94 -8.05 12.18
N MET A 118 0.19 -7.93 11.48
CA MET A 118 0.31 -8.29 10.07
C MET A 118 0.13 -9.80 9.87
N THR A 119 0.73 -10.62 10.75
CA THR A 119 0.61 -12.08 10.73
C THR A 119 -0.82 -12.54 11.01
N SER A 120 -1.47 -11.89 11.99
CA SER A 120 -2.88 -12.13 12.32
C SER A 120 -3.81 -11.79 11.14
N GLN A 121 -3.58 -10.64 10.48
CA GLN A 121 -4.34 -10.25 9.29
C GLN A 121 -4.14 -11.22 8.13
N GLN A 122 -2.91 -11.69 7.90
CA GLN A 122 -2.62 -12.68 6.86
C GLN A 122 -3.33 -14.01 7.14
N THR A 123 -3.35 -14.43 8.41
CA THR A 123 -4.04 -15.65 8.85
C THR A 123 -5.56 -15.54 8.65
N GLU A 124 -6.15 -14.39 8.99
CA GLU A 124 -7.58 -14.13 8.76
C GLU A 124 -7.91 -14.13 7.26
N LEU A 125 -7.07 -13.48 6.44
CA LEU A 125 -7.21 -13.48 4.99
C LEU A 125 -7.18 -14.91 4.43
N LYS A 126 -6.17 -15.69 4.81
CA LYS A 126 -5.99 -17.08 4.35
C LYS A 126 -7.18 -17.97 4.74
N THR A 127 -7.64 -17.83 5.99
CA THR A 127 -8.81 -18.56 6.49
C THR A 127 -10.07 -18.19 5.71
N ASN A 128 -10.31 -16.90 5.51
CA ASN A 128 -11.50 -16.41 4.82
C ASN A 128 -11.50 -16.82 3.34
N CYS A 129 -10.41 -16.55 2.62
CA CYS A 129 -10.28 -16.91 1.21
C CYS A 129 -10.30 -18.43 1.02
N GLY A 130 -9.67 -19.19 1.91
CA GLY A 130 -9.64 -20.65 1.87
C GLY A 130 -11.03 -21.24 2.02
N ARG A 131 -11.86 -20.68 2.92
CA ARG A 131 -13.27 -21.09 3.06
C ARG A 131 -14.07 -20.87 1.77
N ILE A 132 -13.91 -19.70 1.15
CA ILE A 132 -14.61 -19.35 -0.10
C ILE A 132 -14.12 -20.27 -1.23
N LEU A 133 -12.81 -20.42 -1.38
CA LEU A 133 -12.20 -21.27 -2.40
C LEU A 133 -12.64 -22.73 -2.27
N ALA A 134 -12.65 -23.27 -1.05
CA ALA A 134 -13.13 -24.63 -0.80
C ALA A 134 -14.61 -24.81 -1.20
N LYS A 135 -15.44 -23.78 -1.08
CA LYS A 135 -16.84 -23.85 -1.56
C LYS A 135 -16.93 -23.89 -3.08
N LEU A 136 -16.05 -23.19 -3.78
CA LEU A 136 -15.97 -23.23 -5.24
C LEU A 136 -15.43 -24.60 -5.70
N MET A 137 -14.26 -25.02 -5.19
CA MET A 137 -13.57 -26.24 -5.66
C MET A 137 -14.37 -27.53 -5.42
N ASN A 138 -15.22 -27.57 -4.39
CA ASN A 138 -16.06 -28.73 -4.07
C ASN A 138 -17.44 -28.70 -4.73
N HIS A 139 -17.75 -27.68 -5.55
CA HIS A 139 -18.98 -27.66 -6.32
C HIS A 139 -18.95 -28.78 -7.38
N THR A 140 -20.11 -29.37 -7.71
CA THR A 140 -20.21 -30.52 -8.63
C THR A 140 -19.56 -30.24 -9.99
N ASP A 141 -19.74 -29.02 -10.48
CA ASP A 141 -19.23 -28.59 -11.79
C ASP A 141 -17.84 -27.96 -11.74
N ALA A 142 -17.15 -28.03 -10.59
CA ALA A 142 -15.86 -27.35 -10.40
C ALA A 142 -14.69 -28.04 -11.09
N TRP A 143 -14.85 -29.30 -11.49
CA TRP A 143 -13.79 -30.14 -12.04
C TRP A 143 -13.08 -29.46 -13.24
N ILE A 144 -13.82 -28.73 -14.07
CA ILE A 144 -13.29 -28.00 -15.23
C ILE A 144 -12.45 -26.77 -14.87
N PHE A 145 -12.59 -26.25 -13.63
CA PHE A 145 -11.85 -25.08 -13.14
C PHE A 145 -10.79 -25.43 -12.09
N ASN A 146 -10.69 -26.69 -11.67
CA ASN A 146 -9.79 -27.13 -10.60
C ASN A 146 -8.35 -27.40 -11.10
N SER A 147 -8.10 -27.33 -12.40
CA SER A 147 -6.79 -27.51 -13.00
C SER A 147 -6.61 -26.59 -14.20
N PRO A 148 -5.35 -26.25 -14.56
CA PRO A 148 -5.07 -25.47 -15.76
C PRO A 148 -5.70 -26.12 -17.00
N VAL A 149 -6.18 -25.29 -17.93
CA VAL A 149 -6.62 -25.76 -19.25
C VAL A 149 -5.39 -26.31 -19.98
N ASP A 150 -5.55 -27.49 -20.58
CA ASP A 150 -4.56 -28.12 -21.45
C ASP A 150 -5.04 -28.05 -22.91
N PRO A 151 -4.58 -27.04 -23.68
CA PRO A 151 -5.04 -26.85 -25.04
C PRO A 151 -4.69 -27.98 -25.99
N GLN A 152 -3.59 -28.68 -25.73
CA GLN A 152 -3.13 -29.78 -26.58
C GLN A 152 -4.05 -30.99 -26.42
N THR A 153 -4.35 -31.38 -25.17
CA THR A 153 -5.26 -32.50 -24.88
C THR A 153 -6.68 -32.22 -25.35
N LEU A 154 -7.11 -30.95 -25.33
CA LEU A 154 -8.45 -30.53 -25.75
C LEU A 154 -8.57 -30.18 -27.24
N GLY A 155 -7.46 -30.13 -27.98
CA GLY A 155 -7.44 -29.80 -29.41
C GLY A 155 -7.78 -28.33 -29.72
N ILE A 156 -7.52 -27.40 -28.78
CA ILE A 156 -7.87 -25.98 -28.86
C ILE A 156 -6.63 -25.09 -28.97
N ASN A 157 -5.89 -25.21 -30.06
CA ASN A 157 -4.55 -24.59 -30.19
C ASN A 157 -4.54 -23.05 -30.12
N ASP A 158 -5.67 -22.38 -30.32
CA ASP A 158 -5.83 -20.92 -30.25
C ASP A 158 -6.09 -20.38 -28.83
N TYR A 159 -6.13 -21.26 -27.81
CA TYR A 159 -6.49 -20.87 -26.45
C TYR A 159 -5.59 -19.77 -25.87
N PHE A 160 -4.26 -19.90 -26.01
CA PHE A 160 -3.32 -18.92 -25.47
C PHE A 160 -3.21 -17.64 -26.33
N ASP A 161 -3.75 -17.65 -27.56
CA ASP A 161 -3.86 -16.44 -28.37
C ASP A 161 -5.00 -15.54 -27.86
N ILE A 162 -6.04 -16.14 -27.26
CA ILE A 162 -7.23 -15.45 -26.76
C ILE A 162 -7.14 -15.17 -25.26
N VAL A 163 -6.58 -16.12 -24.50
CA VAL A 163 -6.43 -16.08 -23.04
C VAL A 163 -4.96 -15.80 -22.68
N GLU A 164 -4.65 -14.52 -22.50
CA GLU A 164 -3.30 -14.05 -22.20
C GLU A 164 -2.79 -14.48 -20.82
N ASN A 165 -3.68 -14.55 -19.82
CA ASN A 165 -3.33 -14.82 -18.43
C ASN A 165 -4.19 -15.99 -17.92
N PRO A 166 -3.82 -17.25 -18.21
CA PRO A 166 -4.58 -18.41 -17.75
C PRO A 166 -4.59 -18.48 -16.22
N MET A 167 -5.72 -18.92 -15.65
CA MET A 167 -5.90 -19.07 -14.21
C MET A 167 -6.92 -20.16 -13.89
N ASP A 168 -6.69 -20.90 -12.81
CA ASP A 168 -7.53 -21.99 -12.32
C ASP A 168 -7.56 -22.03 -10.79
N LEU A 169 -8.56 -22.68 -10.21
CA LEU A 169 -8.77 -22.76 -8.77
C LEU A 169 -7.66 -23.55 -8.06
N GLY A 170 -7.02 -24.51 -8.73
CA GLY A 170 -5.87 -25.25 -8.20
C GLY A 170 -4.66 -24.34 -8.01
N THR A 171 -4.31 -23.56 -9.03
CA THR A 171 -3.26 -22.52 -8.93
C THR A 171 -3.58 -21.50 -7.85
N ILE A 172 -4.83 -21.06 -7.75
CA ILE A 172 -5.26 -20.11 -6.71
C ILE A 172 -5.09 -20.73 -5.32
N ARG A 173 -5.39 -22.01 -5.14
CA ARG A 173 -5.18 -22.74 -3.88
C ARG A 173 -3.71 -22.76 -3.49
N SER A 174 -2.82 -23.17 -4.39
CA SER A 174 -1.38 -23.20 -4.12
C SER A 174 -0.84 -21.81 -3.79
N ARG A 175 -1.26 -20.78 -4.52
CA ARG A 175 -0.92 -19.37 -4.22
C ARG A 175 -1.37 -18.96 -2.82
N LEU A 176 -2.58 -19.35 -2.42
CA LEU A 176 -3.11 -19.04 -1.10
C LEU A 176 -2.33 -19.76 0.02
N GLU A 177 -1.97 -21.03 -0.21
CA GLU A 177 -1.17 -21.84 0.73
C GLU A 177 0.24 -21.28 0.92
N CYS A 178 0.82 -20.64 -0.10
CA CYS A 178 2.14 -19.99 -0.06
C CYS A 178 2.12 -18.49 0.28
N ASP A 179 1.01 -17.98 0.84
CA ASP A 179 0.85 -16.57 1.25
C ASP A 179 1.10 -15.54 0.11
N TYR A 180 0.83 -15.94 -1.14
CA TYR A 180 1.04 -15.10 -2.33
C TYR A 180 0.14 -13.85 -2.35
N TYR A 181 -1.06 -13.94 -1.77
CA TYR A 181 -2.04 -12.86 -1.78
C TYR A 181 -1.79 -11.89 -0.61
N PRO A 182 -1.33 -10.65 -0.86
CA PRO A 182 -1.13 -9.66 0.21
C PRO A 182 -2.43 -9.09 0.76
N ASP A 183 -3.53 -9.19 -0.01
CA ASP A 183 -4.85 -8.70 0.34
C ASP A 183 -5.95 -9.44 -0.43
N PHE A 184 -7.19 -9.22 -0.02
CA PHE A 184 -8.36 -9.86 -0.62
C PHE A 184 -8.57 -9.50 -2.09
N ASN A 185 -8.17 -8.29 -2.53
CA ASN A 185 -8.41 -7.83 -3.91
C ASN A 185 -7.54 -8.63 -4.90
N THR A 186 -6.32 -8.99 -4.50
CA THR A 186 -5.46 -9.83 -5.35
C THR A 186 -6.02 -11.24 -5.53
N PHE A 187 -6.62 -11.82 -4.49
CA PHE A 187 -7.33 -13.10 -4.56
C PHE A 187 -8.63 -12.99 -5.39
N ASP A 188 -9.42 -11.94 -5.18
CA ASP A 188 -10.65 -11.66 -5.92
C ASP A 188 -10.39 -11.54 -7.43
N ARG A 189 -9.32 -10.84 -7.81
CA ARG A 189 -8.93 -10.70 -9.21
C ARG A 189 -8.66 -12.05 -9.87
N ASP A 190 -7.91 -12.94 -9.22
CA ASP A 190 -7.57 -14.25 -9.80
C ASP A 190 -8.82 -15.15 -9.91
N ILE A 191 -9.72 -15.12 -8.92
CA ILE A 191 -11.02 -15.83 -8.99
C ILE A 191 -11.85 -15.32 -10.18
N ASN A 192 -11.98 -14.01 -10.33
CA ASN A 192 -12.72 -13.43 -11.44
C ASN A 192 -12.04 -13.74 -12.79
N LEU A 193 -10.71 -13.76 -12.84
CA LEU A 193 -9.94 -14.08 -14.04
C LEU A 193 -10.22 -15.50 -14.53
N THR A 194 -10.25 -16.50 -13.64
CA THR A 194 -10.58 -17.90 -13.98
C THR A 194 -11.89 -17.99 -14.77
N PHE A 195 -12.97 -17.39 -14.25
CA PHE A 195 -14.29 -17.50 -14.87
C PHE A 195 -14.46 -16.57 -16.08
N ASN A 196 -13.88 -15.38 -16.07
CA ASN A 196 -13.96 -14.46 -17.20
C ASN A 196 -13.14 -14.93 -18.41
N ASN A 197 -12.00 -15.61 -18.18
CA ASN A 197 -11.24 -16.27 -19.26
C ASN A 197 -12.08 -17.35 -19.94
N CYS A 198 -12.77 -18.18 -19.14
CA CYS A 198 -13.69 -19.18 -19.65
C CYS A 198 -14.77 -18.54 -20.54
N ILE A 199 -15.41 -17.47 -20.06
CA ILE A 199 -16.46 -16.76 -20.83
C ILE A 199 -15.90 -16.12 -22.11
N ARG A 200 -14.70 -15.53 -22.02
CA ARG A 200 -14.02 -14.88 -23.14
C ARG A 200 -13.71 -15.87 -24.25
N TYR A 201 -13.14 -17.02 -23.92
CA TYR A 201 -12.74 -18.03 -24.91
C TYR A 201 -13.95 -18.74 -25.52
N ASN A 202 -14.88 -19.20 -24.68
CA ASN A 202 -15.98 -20.06 -25.14
C ASN A 202 -17.20 -19.28 -25.65
N GLY A 203 -17.24 -17.96 -25.46
CA GLY A 203 -18.39 -17.11 -25.78
C GLY A 203 -19.54 -17.23 -24.77
N VAL A 204 -20.31 -16.15 -24.62
CA VAL A 204 -21.30 -15.97 -23.52
C VAL A 204 -22.44 -17.00 -23.48
N GLU A 205 -22.80 -17.55 -24.64
CA GLU A 205 -23.89 -18.52 -24.80
C GLU A 205 -23.45 -19.98 -24.65
N SER A 206 -22.15 -20.25 -24.54
CA SER A 206 -21.70 -21.64 -24.41
C SER A 206 -22.12 -22.25 -23.07
N PRO A 207 -22.37 -23.56 -23.01
CA PRO A 207 -22.71 -24.24 -21.77
C PRO A 207 -21.69 -24.02 -20.65
N VAL A 208 -20.39 -24.02 -20.97
CA VAL A 208 -19.33 -23.80 -19.99
C VAL A 208 -19.31 -22.35 -19.47
N SER A 209 -19.65 -21.37 -20.30
CA SER A 209 -19.83 -19.97 -19.87
C SER A 209 -21.03 -19.79 -18.94
N VAL A 210 -22.09 -20.56 -19.12
CA VAL A 210 -23.23 -20.58 -18.16
C VAL A 210 -22.75 -21.09 -16.80
N ILE A 211 -21.97 -22.17 -16.78
CA ILE A 211 -21.35 -22.69 -15.54
C ILE A 211 -20.47 -21.62 -14.90
N ALA A 212 -19.56 -20.99 -15.67
CA ALA A 212 -18.68 -19.93 -15.16
C ALA A 212 -19.47 -18.75 -14.53
N ARG A 213 -20.58 -18.32 -15.12
CA ARG A 213 -21.47 -17.29 -14.54
C ARG A 213 -22.11 -17.75 -13.22
N ASN A 214 -22.50 -19.02 -13.12
CA ASN A 214 -23.03 -19.58 -11.87
C ASN A 214 -21.97 -19.56 -10.76
N PHE A 215 -20.71 -19.86 -11.09
CA PHE A 215 -19.60 -19.76 -10.15
C PHE A 215 -19.34 -18.32 -9.70
N LEU A 216 -19.38 -17.34 -10.61
CA LEU A 216 -19.27 -15.92 -10.24
C LEU A 216 -20.39 -15.49 -9.28
N ALA A 217 -21.62 -15.95 -9.51
CA ALA A 217 -22.75 -15.68 -8.62
C ALA A 217 -22.60 -16.37 -7.25
N LEU A 218 -22.11 -17.61 -7.22
CA LEU A 218 -21.79 -18.35 -6.00
C LEU A 218 -20.67 -17.64 -5.21
N TYR A 219 -19.59 -17.25 -5.89
CA TYR A 219 -18.48 -16.52 -5.30
C TYR A 219 -18.94 -15.23 -4.64
N LYS A 220 -19.69 -14.38 -5.36
CA LYS A 220 -20.24 -13.13 -4.83
C LYS A 220 -21.07 -13.36 -3.56
N ARG A 221 -21.92 -14.39 -3.56
CA ARG A 221 -22.74 -14.77 -2.40
C ARG A 221 -21.87 -15.19 -1.21
N GLU A 222 -20.80 -15.93 -1.43
CA GLU A 222 -19.88 -16.34 -0.35
C GLU A 222 -19.09 -15.17 0.23
N CYS A 223 -18.68 -14.19 -0.61
CA CYS A 223 -18.08 -12.93 -0.15
C CYS A 223 -19.04 -12.12 0.72
N GLU A 224 -20.31 -12.00 0.32
CA GLU A 224 -21.35 -11.32 1.09
C GLU A 224 -21.65 -12.02 2.43
N LYS A 225 -21.55 -13.35 2.49
CA LYS A 225 -21.66 -14.10 3.76
C LYS A 225 -20.47 -13.80 4.68
N SER A 226 -19.24 -13.91 4.17
CA SER A 226 -18.03 -13.59 4.95
C SER A 226 -18.09 -12.21 5.58
N THR A 227 -18.48 -11.18 4.81
CA THR A 227 -18.55 -9.81 5.33
C THR A 227 -19.62 -9.62 6.41
N ARG A 228 -20.74 -10.35 6.32
CA ARG A 228 -21.80 -10.35 7.35
C ARG A 228 -21.34 -11.05 8.62
N ASP A 229 -20.67 -12.18 8.50
CA ASP A 229 -20.16 -12.95 9.64
C ASP A 229 -19.10 -12.14 10.41
N SER A 230 -18.20 -11.45 9.72
CA SER A 230 -17.22 -10.54 10.35
C SER A 230 -17.91 -9.39 11.11
N LYS A 231 -19.00 -8.81 10.56
CA LYS A 231 -19.78 -7.76 11.24
C LYS A 231 -20.52 -8.29 12.47
N LYS A 232 -21.11 -9.49 12.37
CA LYS A 232 -21.84 -10.13 13.47
C LYS A 232 -20.90 -10.52 14.61
N ARG A 233 -19.72 -11.09 14.31
CA ARG A 233 -18.69 -11.39 15.31
C ARG A 233 -18.20 -10.13 16.04
N ARG A 234 -17.98 -9.03 15.30
CA ARG A 234 -17.63 -7.72 15.90
C ARG A 234 -18.75 -7.20 16.80
N SER A 235 -20.01 -7.31 16.38
CA SER A 235 -21.17 -6.91 17.17
C SER A 235 -21.42 -7.76 18.42
N SER A 236 -21.15 -9.07 18.35
CA SER A 236 -21.27 -10.00 19.49
C SER A 236 -20.15 -9.81 20.50
N TYR A 237 -18.91 -9.59 20.06
CA TYR A 237 -17.77 -9.25 20.91
C TYR A 237 -17.96 -7.89 21.61
N THR A 238 -18.55 -6.90 20.93
CA THR A 238 -18.87 -5.62 21.55
C THR A 238 -19.97 -5.72 22.60
N LYS A 239 -20.87 -6.71 22.49
CA LYS A 239 -21.96 -6.94 23.44
C LYS A 239 -21.51 -7.71 24.69
N SER A 240 -20.51 -8.60 24.57
CA SER A 240 -19.90 -9.29 25.72
C SER A 240 -18.98 -8.40 26.56
N ILE A 241 -18.53 -7.25 26.04
CA ILE A 241 -17.71 -6.25 26.76
C ILE A 241 -18.59 -5.17 27.45
N GLN A 242 -19.92 -5.25 27.36
CA GLN A 242 -20.83 -4.33 28.06
C GLN A 242 -21.06 -4.69 29.54
N THR A 243 -20.04 -5.27 30.17
CA THR A 243 -19.86 -5.30 31.63
C THR A 243 -18.40 -4.96 31.98
N SER A 244 -17.85 -3.90 31.39
CA SER A 244 -16.84 -2.99 31.98
C SER A 244 -16.29 -2.03 30.89
N ASP A 245 -16.19 -0.75 31.26
CA ASP A 245 -15.85 0.41 30.43
C ASP A 245 -14.69 0.24 29.42
N GLY A 246 -14.97 0.30 28.10
CA GLY A 246 -13.85 0.25 27.12
C GLY A 246 -14.09 0.59 25.64
N GLN A 247 -15.30 0.95 25.18
CA GLN A 247 -15.58 1.13 23.73
C GLN A 247 -15.39 2.54 23.15
N THR A 248 -14.94 3.50 23.94
CA THR A 248 -14.61 4.85 23.46
C THR A 248 -13.22 4.91 22.77
N GLY A 249 -12.26 4.08 23.15
CA GLY A 249 -10.82 4.31 22.87
C GLY A 249 -10.33 4.25 21.42
N ALA A 250 -10.85 3.36 20.56
CA ALA A 250 -10.30 3.14 19.21
C ALA A 250 -10.80 4.16 18.17
N ASN A 251 -12.11 4.46 18.18
CA ASN A 251 -12.67 5.57 17.40
C ASN A 251 -12.08 6.90 17.87
N ASP A 252 -11.89 7.05 19.17
CA ASP A 252 -11.26 8.23 19.78
C ASP A 252 -9.77 8.36 19.39
N ARG A 253 -9.03 7.26 19.21
CA ARG A 253 -7.64 7.33 18.71
C ARG A 253 -7.57 7.87 17.28
N HIS A 254 -8.32 7.31 16.35
CA HIS A 254 -8.32 7.76 14.96
C HIS A 254 -8.85 9.21 14.81
N ILE A 255 -9.81 9.60 15.65
CA ILE A 255 -10.27 10.98 15.75
C ILE A 255 -9.14 11.89 16.27
N ARG A 256 -8.47 11.53 17.37
CA ARG A 256 -7.34 12.28 17.95
C ARG A 256 -6.17 12.45 16.99
N THR A 257 -5.77 11.40 16.27
CA THR A 257 -4.71 11.50 15.26
C THR A 257 -5.05 12.50 14.16
N ARG A 258 -6.32 12.57 13.74
CA ARG A 258 -6.78 13.55 12.75
C ARG A 258 -6.88 14.97 13.33
N GLN A 259 -7.34 15.11 14.57
CA GLN A 259 -7.37 16.39 15.29
C GLN A 259 -5.95 16.96 15.43
N GLN A 260 -5.01 16.15 15.91
CA GLN A 260 -3.62 16.56 16.13
C GLN A 260 -2.90 16.89 14.82
N ARG A 261 -3.12 16.11 13.75
CA ARG A 261 -2.62 16.47 12.41
C ARG A 261 -3.15 17.84 11.96
N LEU A 262 -4.44 18.08 12.15
CA LEU A 262 -5.07 19.33 11.74
C LEU A 262 -4.51 20.52 12.53
N LEU A 263 -4.41 20.41 13.86
CA LEU A 263 -3.79 21.42 14.72
C LEU A 263 -2.34 21.70 14.32
N LEU A 264 -1.55 20.64 14.09
CA LEU A 264 -0.15 20.75 13.75
C LEU A 264 0.08 21.41 12.37
N LEU A 265 -0.75 21.09 11.37
CA LEU A 265 -0.71 21.72 10.05
C LEU A 265 -1.04 23.22 10.13
N PHE A 266 -2.07 23.58 10.88
CA PHE A 266 -2.46 24.99 11.05
C PHE A 266 -1.46 25.77 11.91
N HIS A 267 -0.85 25.13 12.90
CA HIS A 267 0.26 25.71 13.62
C HIS A 267 1.44 25.95 12.68
N GLY A 268 1.84 24.97 11.87
CA GLY A 268 2.89 25.12 10.87
C GLY A 268 2.61 26.21 9.84
N ALA A 269 1.35 26.47 9.51
CA ALA A 269 0.96 27.55 8.61
C ALA A 269 1.18 28.96 9.20
N LYS A 270 1.05 29.10 10.53
CA LYS A 270 1.04 30.40 11.24
C LYS A 270 2.27 30.66 12.10
N CYS A 271 3.02 29.62 12.45
CA CYS A 271 4.19 29.72 13.31
C CYS A 271 5.35 30.35 12.54
N ASP A 272 5.94 31.39 13.13
CA ASP A 272 7.11 32.12 12.65
C ASP A 272 8.37 31.83 13.49
N ALA A 273 8.25 30.99 14.53
CA ALA A 273 9.37 30.62 15.38
C ALA A 273 10.51 29.98 14.58
N ALA A 274 11.74 30.37 14.89
CA ALA A 274 12.92 29.77 14.28
C ALA A 274 13.07 28.29 14.69
N TYR A 275 13.93 27.56 13.97
CA TYR A 275 14.12 26.13 14.15
C TYR A 275 14.35 25.75 15.62
N GLY A 276 13.53 24.83 16.14
CA GLY A 276 13.62 24.34 17.52
C GLY A 276 13.22 25.35 18.60
N GLN A 277 12.84 26.58 18.24
CA GLN A 277 12.49 27.64 19.20
C GLN A 277 10.99 27.73 19.50
N CYS A 278 10.15 26.96 18.80
CA CYS A 278 8.72 26.93 19.09
C CYS A 278 8.46 26.27 20.43
N ARG A 279 7.83 27.03 21.33
CA ARG A 279 7.46 26.59 22.68
C ARG A 279 6.26 25.65 22.71
N MET A 280 5.48 25.60 21.62
CA MET A 280 4.25 24.80 21.55
C MET A 280 4.48 23.41 20.95
N PHE A 281 5.34 23.30 19.92
CA PHE A 281 5.71 22.02 19.32
C PHE A 281 7.20 22.00 19.01
N ARG A 282 7.97 21.15 19.70
CA ARG A 282 9.44 21.04 19.55
C ARG A 282 9.89 20.82 18.10
N ASN A 283 9.05 20.16 17.29
CA ASN A 283 9.28 19.88 15.87
C ASN A 283 8.31 20.63 14.93
N CYS A 284 7.87 21.84 15.30
CA CYS A 284 6.94 22.62 14.47
C CYS A 284 7.45 22.90 13.04
N HIS A 285 8.77 22.94 12.85
CA HIS A 285 9.41 23.23 11.57
C HIS A 285 9.04 22.22 10.49
N LEU A 286 8.85 20.95 10.86
CA LEU A 286 8.36 19.90 9.97
C LEU A 286 6.97 20.22 9.42
N SER A 287 6.17 20.84 10.27
CA SER A 287 4.78 21.18 9.97
C SER A 287 4.71 22.44 9.12
N GLN A 288 5.63 23.40 9.34
CA GLN A 288 5.85 24.54 8.45
C GLN A 288 6.27 24.07 7.04
N GLN A 289 7.25 23.17 6.94
CA GLN A 289 7.72 22.62 5.65
C GLN A 289 6.63 21.80 4.94
N LEU A 290 5.97 20.90 5.68
CA LEU A 290 4.88 20.08 5.15
C LEU A 290 3.71 20.95 4.68
N TRP A 291 3.38 22.03 5.39
CA TRP A 291 2.37 22.99 4.97
C TRP A 291 2.75 23.66 3.63
N LYS A 292 3.97 24.22 3.55
CA LYS A 292 4.50 24.85 2.32
C LYS A 292 4.43 23.92 1.10
N HIS A 293 4.64 22.62 1.30
CA HIS A 293 4.49 21.61 0.26
C HIS A 293 3.01 21.29 -0.05
N VAL A 294 2.22 20.92 0.96
CA VAL A 294 0.86 20.40 0.80
C VAL A 294 -0.09 21.43 0.20
N GLU A 295 0.13 22.71 0.46
CA GLU A 295 -0.65 23.82 -0.10
C GLU A 295 -0.57 23.87 -1.63
N LYS A 296 0.60 23.54 -2.20
CA LYS A 296 0.89 23.68 -3.63
C LYS A 296 0.89 22.34 -4.38
N CYS A 297 1.06 21.24 -3.67
CA CYS A 297 1.20 19.93 -4.29
C CYS A 297 -0.10 19.48 -4.96
N GLN A 298 -0.06 19.10 -6.24
CA GLN A 298 -1.18 18.49 -6.98
C GLN A 298 -0.95 17.02 -7.36
N ILE A 299 0.23 16.48 -7.07
CA ILE A 299 0.63 15.12 -7.44
C ILE A 299 -0.21 14.10 -6.64
N SER A 300 -0.95 13.25 -7.34
CA SER A 300 -1.80 12.18 -6.74
C SER A 300 -0.95 11.06 -6.13
N SER A 301 0.17 10.73 -6.79
CA SER A 301 1.14 9.73 -6.37
C SER A 301 2.31 10.30 -5.55
N CYS A 302 2.17 11.51 -4.99
CA CYS A 302 3.24 12.20 -4.27
C CYS A 302 3.93 11.31 -3.22
N THR A 303 5.26 11.30 -3.26
CA THR A 303 6.14 10.54 -2.34
C THR A 303 6.60 11.36 -1.14
N THR A 304 6.40 12.69 -1.17
CA THR A 304 6.71 13.58 -0.04
C THR A 304 6.01 13.06 1.22
N PRO A 305 6.75 12.81 2.31
CA PRO A 305 6.21 12.24 3.53
C PRO A 305 4.97 13.00 4.00
N HIS A 306 3.91 12.25 4.33
CA HIS A 306 2.68 12.78 4.94
C HIS A 306 1.87 13.75 4.06
N CYS A 307 2.23 13.95 2.79
CA CYS A 307 1.48 14.80 1.87
C CYS A 307 0.05 14.27 1.63
N ARG A 308 -0.09 12.99 1.29
CA ARG A 308 -1.39 12.38 0.96
C ARG A 308 -2.36 12.38 2.15
N SER A 309 -1.88 11.99 3.33
CA SER A 309 -2.70 11.96 4.56
C SER A 309 -3.09 13.35 5.03
N SER A 310 -2.17 14.32 4.98
CA SER A 310 -2.44 15.72 5.32
C SER A 310 -3.45 16.36 4.37
N LYS A 311 -3.33 16.11 3.06
CA LYS A 311 -4.34 16.53 2.06
C LYS A 311 -5.72 15.97 2.35
N SER A 312 -5.82 14.72 2.80
CA SER A 312 -7.10 14.09 3.15
C SER A 312 -7.78 14.81 4.31
N VAL A 313 -7.04 15.08 5.39
CA VAL A 313 -7.56 15.80 6.58
C VAL A 313 -7.92 17.25 6.24
N LEU A 314 -7.11 17.95 5.44
CA LEU A 314 -7.40 19.32 5.00
C LEU A 314 -8.61 19.39 4.07
N ARG A 315 -8.78 18.41 3.16
CA ARG A 315 -9.96 18.33 2.30
C ARG A 315 -11.23 18.15 3.12
N HIS A 316 -11.17 17.32 4.16
CA HIS A 316 -12.27 17.18 5.12
C HIS A 316 -12.57 18.53 5.79
N TYR A 317 -11.57 19.19 6.38
CA TYR A 317 -11.77 20.49 7.04
C TYR A 317 -12.36 21.56 6.11
N LYS A 318 -11.85 21.68 4.88
CA LYS A 318 -12.34 22.65 3.87
C LYS A 318 -13.80 22.42 3.48
N LYS A 319 -14.26 21.16 3.46
CA LYS A 319 -15.63 20.78 3.08
C LYS A 319 -16.58 20.61 4.27
N CYS A 320 -16.07 20.65 5.50
CA CYS A 320 -16.86 20.43 6.71
C CYS A 320 -17.73 21.67 7.04
N LYS A 321 -19.05 21.50 6.99
CA LYS A 321 -20.04 22.58 7.22
C LYS A 321 -20.40 22.80 8.70
N GLY A 322 -20.18 21.80 9.56
CA GLY A 322 -20.51 21.85 10.99
C GLY A 322 -19.28 21.65 11.86
N ARG A 323 -18.36 22.62 11.87
CA ARG A 323 -17.05 22.51 12.53
C ARG A 323 -17.17 22.31 14.04
N ASP A 324 -18.15 22.97 14.67
CA ASP A 324 -18.37 22.92 16.12
C ASP A 324 -18.93 21.57 16.58
N GLY A 325 -19.69 20.89 15.72
CA GLY A 325 -20.21 19.53 15.94
C GLY A 325 -19.31 18.41 15.40
N CYS A 326 -18.22 18.76 14.71
CA CYS A 326 -17.35 17.78 14.07
C CYS A 326 -16.22 17.34 15.01
N LEU A 327 -16.23 16.07 15.40
CA LEU A 327 -15.21 15.50 16.29
C LEU A 327 -13.78 15.68 15.79
N ILE A 328 -13.54 15.82 14.48
CA ILE A 328 -12.19 16.04 13.94
C ILE A 328 -11.81 17.53 13.91
N CYS A 329 -12.76 18.43 13.65
CA CYS A 329 -12.49 19.86 13.43
C CYS A 329 -12.63 20.71 14.70
N LYS A 330 -13.38 20.22 15.69
CA LYS A 330 -13.76 20.96 16.89
C LYS A 330 -12.57 21.57 17.66
N PRO A 331 -11.48 20.84 17.95
CA PRO A 331 -10.35 21.43 18.71
C PRO A 331 -9.68 22.61 18.00
N LEU A 332 -9.66 22.60 16.67
CA LEU A 332 -9.11 23.70 15.88
C LEU A 332 -10.06 24.91 15.86
N ALA A 333 -11.37 24.70 15.82
CA ALA A 333 -12.36 25.77 15.90
C ALA A 333 -12.24 26.52 17.24
N GLU A 334 -12.10 25.78 18.34
CA GLU A 334 -11.94 26.34 19.70
C GLU A 334 -10.63 27.11 19.87
N THR A 335 -9.51 26.62 19.31
CA THR A 335 -8.21 27.32 19.38
C THR A 335 -8.13 28.57 18.50
N LEU A 336 -8.82 28.61 17.36
CA LEU A 336 -8.83 29.79 16.48
C LEU A 336 -9.66 30.95 17.06
N VAL A 337 -10.73 30.66 17.81
CA VAL A 337 -11.56 31.68 18.48
C VAL A 337 -10.78 32.43 19.58
N CYS A 338 -9.85 31.77 20.28
CA CYS A 338 -8.98 32.42 21.26
C CYS A 338 -7.92 33.36 20.65
N THR A 339 -7.50 33.14 19.39
CA THR A 339 -6.48 33.99 18.75
C THR A 339 -7.03 35.28 18.12
N THR A 340 -8.34 35.51 18.20
CA THR A 340 -9.01 36.73 17.69
C THR A 340 -9.46 37.67 18.80
N ILE A 341 -9.16 37.38 20.07
CA ILE A 341 -9.53 38.22 21.24
C ILE A 341 -8.29 38.50 22.11
N SER A 342 -7.16 38.88 21.51
CA SER A 342 -6.01 39.42 22.26
C SER A 342 -5.32 40.50 21.46
#